data_AF-A0A9E2H7V0-F1
#
_entry.id   AF-A0A9E2H7V0-F1
#
_cell.length_a   1.000
_cell.length_b   1.000
_cell.length_c   1.000
_cell.angle_alpha   90.00
_cell.angle_beta   90.00
_cell.angle_gamma   90.00
#
_symmetry.space_group_name_H-M   'P 1'
#
loop_
_entity.id
_entity.type
_entity.pdbx_description
1 polymer ?
#
loop_
_entity_poly.entity_id
_entity_poly.type
_entity_poly.pdbx_seq_one_letter_code
_entity_poly.pdbx_strand_id
1 'polypeptide(L)'
;MYALYSKQQHNEGHRYRFKAQTSLFGCNSGYIPYLLRAGLIGSESEPLPWHINIEKAMADIGESETTLMMNLKPNSSKPNLSLYEVSDVWGYSSSGWTPIMFYLRGLFVDADPSALDDMDFVREPKDIEDPIFSMMYLNGTIQEGTISGGWTPPGPSSTNSVLLWPEAFKYFAQNAEEIIERAACQRRA
;
A
#
# COMPACT_ATOMS: atom_id res chain seq x y z
N MET A 1 6.26 3.89 9.37
CA MET A 1 7.09 4.85 8.60
C MET A 1 6.92 4.52 7.13
N TYR A 2 6.87 5.51 6.25
CA TYR A 2 6.69 5.31 4.81
C TYR A 2 7.87 5.90 4.03
N ALA A 3 8.24 5.27 2.93
CA ALA A 3 9.39 5.68 2.14
C ALA A 3 9.21 5.34 0.66
N LEU A 4 9.93 6.07 -0.19
CA LEU A 4 10.12 5.76 -1.61
C LEU A 4 11.43 5.02 -1.78
N TYR A 5 11.41 3.96 -2.59
CA TYR A 5 12.60 3.23 -2.99
C TYR A 5 12.68 3.17 -4.51
N SER A 6 13.89 3.24 -5.06
CA SER A 6 14.10 2.79 -6.43
C SER A 6 14.04 1.27 -6.47
N LYS A 7 13.38 0.68 -7.46
CA LYS A 7 13.28 -0.76 -7.69
C LYS A 7 13.80 -1.06 -9.10
N GLN A 8 14.92 -1.76 -9.18
CA GLN A 8 15.58 -2.08 -10.44
C GLN A 8 15.80 -3.59 -10.54
N GLN A 9 15.59 -4.16 -11.72
CA GLN A 9 15.91 -5.56 -11.98
C GLN A 9 17.41 -5.81 -11.70
N HIS A 10 17.72 -6.87 -10.96
CA HIS A 10 19.08 -7.24 -10.60
C HIS A 10 19.22 -8.76 -10.52
N ASN A 11 19.89 -9.36 -11.51
CA ASN A 11 19.97 -10.81 -11.68
C ASN A 11 18.56 -11.45 -11.68
N GLU A 12 18.33 -12.44 -10.82
CA GLU A 12 17.05 -13.14 -10.63
C GLU A 12 16.07 -12.36 -9.72
N GLY A 13 16.48 -11.22 -9.16
CA GLY A 13 15.70 -10.44 -8.20
C GLY A 13 15.59 -8.97 -8.54
N HIS A 14 15.24 -8.19 -7.53
CA HIS A 14 15.20 -6.72 -7.61
C HIS A 14 16.12 -6.13 -6.55
N ARG A 15 16.86 -5.08 -6.96
CA ARG A 15 17.58 -4.21 -6.05
C ARG A 15 16.69 -3.04 -5.65
N TYR A 16 16.62 -2.80 -4.36
CA TYR A 16 15.89 -1.70 -3.74
C TYR A 16 16.88 -0.71 -3.17
N ARG A 17 16.72 0.59 -3.46
CA ARG A 17 17.51 1.65 -2.81
C ARG A 17 16.61 2.74 -2.27
N PHE A 18 16.80 3.11 -1.01
CA PHE A 18 16.08 4.19 -0.37
C PHE A 18 16.30 5.51 -1.14
N LYS A 19 15.20 6.20 -1.45
CA LYS A 19 15.24 7.53 -2.08
C LYS A 19 14.92 8.62 -1.06
N ALA A 20 13.77 8.51 -0.40
CA ALA A 20 13.27 9.52 0.51
C ALA A 20 12.21 8.97 1.45
N GLN A 21 12.07 9.58 2.63
CA GLN A 21 10.86 9.42 3.44
C GLN A 21 9.68 10.11 2.74
N THR A 22 8.49 9.54 2.92
CA THR A 22 7.26 10.07 2.33
C THR A 22 6.06 9.89 3.26
N SER A 23 4.89 10.34 2.82
CA SER A 23 3.61 9.99 3.40
C SER A 23 2.79 9.18 2.39
N LEU A 24 2.08 8.16 2.87
CA LEU A 24 1.02 7.52 2.09
C LEU A 24 -0.29 8.29 2.17
N PHE A 25 -0.47 9.06 3.23
CA PHE A 25 -1.74 9.70 3.62
C PHE A 25 -1.63 11.23 3.64
N GLY A 26 -2.78 11.90 3.70
CA GLY A 26 -2.89 13.35 3.65
C GLY A 26 -3.28 13.83 2.25
N CYS A 27 -4.36 14.61 2.16
CA CYS A 27 -4.98 14.99 0.88
C CYS A 27 -4.06 15.75 -0.09
N ASN A 28 -3.02 16.43 0.44
CA ASN A 28 -2.08 17.25 -0.33
C ASN A 28 -0.66 16.67 -0.42
N SER A 29 -0.33 15.67 0.41
CA SER A 29 1.05 15.18 0.57
C SER A 29 1.18 13.66 0.54
N GLY A 30 0.05 12.94 0.57
CA GLY A 30 0.01 11.48 0.55
C GLY A 30 0.09 10.93 -0.86
N TYR A 31 0.93 9.93 -1.07
CA TYR A 31 1.03 9.26 -2.36
C TYR A 31 -0.27 8.56 -2.77
N ILE A 32 -1.05 7.99 -1.85
CA ILE A 32 -2.33 7.34 -2.19
C ILE A 32 -3.32 8.34 -2.79
N PRO A 33 -3.70 9.45 -2.12
CA PRO A 33 -4.61 10.42 -2.73
C PRO A 33 -4.03 11.11 -3.97
N TYR A 34 -2.70 11.25 -4.07
CA TYR A 34 -2.03 11.78 -5.26
C TYR A 34 -2.21 10.85 -6.47
N LEU A 35 -1.87 9.55 -6.33
CA LEU A 35 -2.01 8.54 -7.38
C LEU A 35 -3.48 8.32 -7.75
N LEU A 36 -4.38 8.30 -6.77
CA LEU A 36 -5.81 8.16 -7.00
C LEU A 36 -6.35 9.31 -7.86
N ARG A 37 -5.99 10.56 -7.52
CA ARG A 37 -6.42 11.75 -8.25
C ARG A 37 -6.03 11.71 -9.73
N ALA A 38 -4.86 11.13 -10.05
CA ALA A 38 -4.41 10.98 -11.43
C ALA A 38 -5.30 10.02 -12.26
N GLY A 39 -6.00 9.09 -11.60
CA GLY A 39 -6.89 8.12 -12.23
C GLY A 39 -8.38 8.47 -12.23
N LEU A 40 -8.80 9.52 -11.50
CA LEU A 40 -10.22 9.89 -11.42
C LEU A 40 -10.76 10.52 -12.70
N ILE A 41 -11.98 10.18 -13.05
CA ILE A 41 -12.77 10.78 -14.12
C ILE A 41 -13.72 11.77 -13.46
N GLY A 42 -13.76 13.02 -13.96
CA GLY A 42 -14.34 14.19 -13.26
C GLY A 42 -15.80 14.14 -12.78
N SER A 43 -16.53 13.05 -13.01
CA SER A 43 -17.92 12.84 -12.56
C SER A 43 -18.05 11.80 -11.43
N GLU A 44 -16.96 11.18 -10.99
CA GLU A 44 -17.01 10.11 -9.98
C GLU A 44 -17.33 10.64 -8.58
N SER A 45 -18.18 9.96 -7.82
CA SER A 45 -18.53 10.37 -6.46
C SER A 45 -18.82 9.15 -5.60
N GLU A 46 -18.69 9.30 -4.28
CA GLU A 46 -19.12 8.28 -3.33
C GLU A 46 -20.61 7.89 -3.48
N PRO A 47 -21.00 6.63 -3.24
CA PRO A 47 -20.14 5.49 -2.90
C PRO A 47 -19.30 5.00 -4.10
N LEU A 48 -17.99 4.83 -3.91
CA LEU A 48 -17.07 4.52 -5.00
C LEU A 48 -16.01 3.49 -4.59
N PRO A 49 -16.04 2.26 -5.13
CA PRO A 49 -14.90 1.35 -5.08
C PRO A 49 -13.81 1.81 -6.06
N TRP A 50 -12.55 1.72 -5.65
CA TRP A 50 -11.41 2.08 -6.48
C TRP A 50 -10.20 1.21 -6.17
N HIS A 51 -9.29 1.13 -7.12
CA HIS A 51 -8.06 0.36 -7.03
C HIS A 51 -6.89 1.14 -7.62
N ILE A 52 -5.75 1.09 -6.92
CA ILE A 52 -4.47 1.60 -7.37
C ILE A 52 -3.51 0.41 -7.42
N ASN A 53 -3.08 0.04 -8.62
CA ASN A 53 -1.88 -0.76 -8.81
C ASN A 53 -0.66 0.17 -8.73
N ILE A 54 0.18 0.01 -7.71
CA ILE A 54 1.24 0.98 -7.42
C ILE A 54 2.26 1.05 -8.56
N GLU A 55 2.72 -0.08 -9.08
CA GLU A 55 3.70 -0.11 -10.17
C GLU A 55 3.19 0.66 -11.40
N LYS A 56 1.97 0.35 -11.85
CA LYS A 56 1.35 1.06 -12.97
C LYS A 56 1.15 2.55 -12.67
N ALA A 57 0.57 2.88 -11.51
CA ALA A 57 0.26 4.27 -11.17
C ALA A 57 1.53 5.13 -11.05
N MET A 58 2.63 4.56 -10.53
CA MET A 58 3.93 5.21 -10.50
C MET A 58 4.51 5.38 -11.91
N ALA A 59 4.39 4.38 -12.79
CA ALA A 59 4.80 4.52 -14.18
C ALA A 59 4.02 5.63 -14.92
N ASP A 60 2.71 5.73 -14.69
CA ASP A 60 1.83 6.74 -15.31
C ASP A 60 2.22 8.19 -14.96
N ILE A 61 2.88 8.40 -13.81
CA ILE A 61 3.42 9.71 -13.38
C ILE A 61 4.91 9.90 -13.70
N GLY A 62 5.53 8.99 -14.47
CA GLY A 62 6.94 9.06 -14.86
C GLY A 62 7.92 8.53 -13.80
N GLU A 63 7.45 7.75 -12.83
CA GLU A 63 8.25 7.15 -11.76
C GLU A 63 8.29 5.61 -11.85
N SER A 64 8.47 5.05 -13.04
CA SER A 64 8.40 3.59 -13.29
C SER A 64 9.40 2.73 -12.52
N GLU A 65 10.52 3.31 -12.07
CA GLU A 65 11.50 2.62 -11.23
C GLU A 65 11.36 2.97 -9.75
N THR A 66 10.26 3.59 -9.31
CA THR A 66 10.00 3.91 -7.90
C THR A 66 8.87 3.04 -7.36
N THR A 67 9.01 2.56 -6.12
CA THR A 67 7.96 1.87 -5.38
C THR A 67 7.74 2.47 -3.99
N LEU A 68 6.58 2.18 -3.40
CA LEU A 68 6.20 2.62 -2.06
C LEU A 68 6.51 1.53 -1.04
N MET A 69 7.20 1.91 0.03
CA MET A 69 7.54 1.03 1.14
C MET A 69 6.86 1.45 2.44
N MET A 70 6.54 0.46 3.26
CA MET A 70 5.98 0.62 4.58
C MET A 70 6.81 -0.16 5.60
N ASN A 71 7.38 0.53 6.59
CA ASN A 71 7.87 -0.10 7.81
C ASN A 71 6.76 -0.05 8.86
N LEU A 72 6.22 -1.22 9.21
CA LEU A 72 5.09 -1.37 10.16
C LEU A 72 5.51 -1.26 11.63
N LYS A 73 6.79 -1.45 11.95
CA LYS A 73 7.30 -1.42 13.33
C LYS A 73 8.54 -0.50 13.46
N PRO A 74 8.46 0.77 13.04
CA PRO A 74 9.64 1.65 12.93
C PRO A 74 10.25 2.06 14.27
N ASN A 75 9.49 1.97 15.37
CA ASN A 75 9.90 2.42 16.71
C ASN A 75 9.80 1.28 17.74
N SER A 76 10.03 0.04 17.32
CA SER A 76 9.97 -1.11 18.20
C SER A 76 11.05 -1.03 19.28
N SER A 77 10.70 -1.42 20.51
CA SER A 77 11.64 -1.47 21.64
C SER A 77 12.66 -2.60 21.52
N LYS A 78 12.42 -3.56 20.61
CA LYS A 78 13.38 -4.58 20.21
C LYS A 78 13.73 -4.34 18.74
N PRO A 79 15.02 -4.45 18.34
CA PRO A 79 15.40 -4.30 16.95
C PRO A 79 14.72 -5.38 16.10
N ASN A 80 13.68 -4.98 15.35
CA ASN A 80 13.02 -5.82 14.36
C ASN A 80 12.60 -4.97 13.16
N LEU A 81 13.01 -5.39 11.97
CA LEU A 81 12.64 -4.77 10.71
C LEU A 81 11.42 -5.48 10.13
N SER A 82 10.33 -4.72 9.97
CA SER A 82 9.10 -5.18 9.31
C SER A 82 8.85 -4.28 8.10
N LEU A 83 9.56 -4.54 7.00
CA LEU A 83 9.57 -3.73 5.77
C LEU A 83 8.78 -4.44 4.67
N TYR A 84 7.83 -3.72 4.10
CA TYR A 84 6.91 -4.24 3.09
C TYR A 84 6.84 -3.31 1.88
N GLU A 85 6.80 -3.90 0.69
CA GLU A 85 6.44 -3.18 -0.54
C GLU A 85 4.92 -3.11 -0.64
N VAL A 86 4.38 -1.91 -0.90
CA VAL A 86 2.97 -1.70 -1.20
C VAL A 86 2.75 -2.00 -2.68
N SER A 87 2.07 -3.11 -3.00
CA SER A 87 1.84 -3.52 -4.39
C SER A 87 0.53 -2.96 -4.94
N ASP A 88 -0.53 -3.07 -4.16
CA ASP A 88 -1.86 -2.61 -4.55
C ASP A 88 -2.59 -2.00 -3.35
N VAL A 89 -3.46 -1.04 -3.65
CA VAL A 89 -4.36 -0.39 -2.68
C VAL A 89 -5.76 -0.42 -3.24
N TRP A 90 -6.69 -1.06 -2.54
CA TRP A 90 -8.11 -0.93 -2.81
C TRP A 90 -8.73 0.00 -1.80
N GLY A 91 -9.70 0.79 -2.22
CA GLY A 91 -10.50 1.59 -1.31
C GLY A 91 -11.96 1.63 -1.69
N TYR A 92 -12.78 2.00 -0.73
CA TYR A 92 -14.21 2.17 -0.91
C TYR A 92 -14.62 3.48 -0.25
N SER A 93 -14.76 4.54 -1.04
CA SER A 93 -15.13 5.87 -0.54
C SER A 93 -16.63 5.94 -0.29
N SER A 94 -17.06 6.30 0.93
CA SER A 94 -18.47 6.37 1.33
C SER A 94 -18.68 7.24 2.57
N SER A 95 -19.69 8.12 2.51
CA SER A 95 -20.14 8.99 3.61
C SER A 95 -19.01 9.81 4.26
N GLY A 96 -18.05 10.32 3.47
CA GLY A 96 -16.92 11.10 3.98
C GLY A 96 -15.74 10.29 4.52
N TRP A 97 -15.83 8.95 4.48
CA TRP A 97 -14.78 8.03 4.94
C TRP A 97 -14.36 7.09 3.82
N THR A 98 -13.12 6.60 3.89
CA THR A 98 -12.62 5.62 2.93
C THR A 98 -11.88 4.50 3.66
N PRO A 99 -12.51 3.36 3.96
CA PRO A 99 -11.78 2.13 4.21
C PRO A 99 -10.86 1.81 3.03
N ILE A 100 -9.68 1.29 3.34
CA ILE A 100 -8.69 0.82 2.38
C ILE A 100 -8.14 -0.55 2.80
N MET A 101 -7.73 -1.32 1.79
CA MET A 101 -6.99 -2.56 1.91
C MET A 101 -5.69 -2.44 1.13
N PHE A 102 -4.57 -2.66 1.82
CA PHE A 102 -3.26 -2.84 1.23
C PHE A 102 -3.03 -4.31 0.89
N TYR A 103 -2.49 -4.58 -0.28
CA TYR A 103 -1.70 -5.79 -0.54
C TYR A 103 -0.22 -5.45 -0.41
N LEU A 104 0.42 -6.12 0.55
CA LEU A 104 1.80 -5.95 0.94
C LEU A 104 2.61 -7.19 0.53
N ARG A 105 3.80 -6.96 -0.03
CA ARG A 105 4.84 -7.98 -0.26
C ARG A 105 5.86 -7.90 0.87
N GLY A 106 6.05 -9.00 1.59
CA GLY A 106 6.98 -9.06 2.72
C GLY A 106 8.43 -9.08 2.26
N LEU A 107 9.11 -7.93 2.28
CA LEU A 107 10.53 -7.83 1.98
C LEU A 107 11.36 -8.19 3.21
N PHE A 108 10.98 -7.78 4.41
CA PHE A 108 11.59 -8.24 5.65
C PHE A 108 10.49 -8.39 6.68
N VAL A 109 10.26 -9.61 7.17
CA VAL A 109 9.22 -9.91 8.14
C VAL A 109 9.88 -10.26 9.47
N ASP A 110 9.87 -9.29 10.39
CA ASP A 110 10.47 -9.43 11.72
C ASP A 110 11.96 -9.83 11.71
N ALA A 111 12.70 -9.29 10.74
CA ALA A 111 14.13 -9.55 10.59
C ALA A 111 14.98 -8.76 11.59
N ASP A 112 16.18 -9.25 11.89
CA ASP A 112 17.17 -8.52 12.70
C ASP A 112 17.85 -7.42 11.86
N PRO A 113 17.64 -6.13 12.17
CA PRO A 113 18.23 -5.02 11.41
C PRO A 113 19.76 -4.95 11.55
N SER A 114 20.38 -5.57 12.55
CA SER A 114 21.84 -5.53 12.71
C SER A 114 22.60 -6.34 11.64
N ALA A 115 21.89 -7.25 10.95
CA ALA A 115 22.45 -8.13 9.94
C ALA A 115 22.17 -7.67 8.50
N LEU A 116 21.52 -6.52 8.32
CA LEU A 116 20.94 -6.10 7.03
C LEU A 116 21.13 -4.60 6.77
N ASP A 117 21.27 -4.23 5.51
CA ASP A 117 21.18 -2.83 5.04
C ASP A 117 19.77 -2.60 4.49
N ASP A 118 18.93 -1.87 5.22
CA ASP A 118 17.55 -1.58 4.80
C ASP A 118 17.46 -0.38 3.84
N MET A 119 18.59 0.24 3.51
CA MET A 119 18.70 1.36 2.57
C MET A 119 19.15 0.92 1.19
N ASP A 120 19.88 -0.19 1.06
CA ASP A 120 20.27 -0.80 -0.22
C ASP A 120 20.36 -2.33 -0.11
N PHE A 121 19.41 -3.04 -0.72
CA PHE A 121 19.33 -4.51 -0.64
C PHE A 121 18.77 -5.15 -1.91
N VAL A 122 18.99 -6.45 -2.05
CA VAL A 122 18.43 -7.27 -3.14
C VAL A 122 17.48 -8.29 -2.56
N ARG A 123 16.34 -8.53 -3.22
CA ARG A 123 15.45 -9.66 -2.92
C ARG A 123 15.12 -10.43 -4.19
N GLU A 124 15.25 -11.75 -4.12
CA GLU A 124 14.74 -12.63 -5.15
C GLU A 124 13.27 -12.97 -4.89
N PRO A 125 12.51 -13.40 -5.93
CA PRO A 125 11.11 -13.79 -5.77
C PRO A 125 10.88 -14.82 -4.66
N LYS A 126 11.79 -15.78 -4.50
CA LYS A 126 11.73 -16.83 -3.47
C LYS A 126 11.85 -16.31 -2.04
N ASP A 127 12.43 -15.11 -1.87
CA ASP A 127 12.64 -14.48 -0.57
C ASP A 127 11.47 -13.55 -0.21
N ILE A 128 10.50 -13.35 -1.09
CA ILE A 128 9.35 -12.48 -0.82
C ILE A 128 8.26 -13.29 -0.12
N GLU A 129 7.82 -12.83 1.05
CA GLU A 129 6.72 -13.50 1.74
C GLU A 129 5.36 -13.26 1.08
N ASP A 130 4.57 -14.33 1.09
CA ASP A 130 3.27 -14.50 0.43
C ASP A 130 2.16 -13.61 1.02
N PRO A 131 1.07 -13.34 0.28
CA PRO A 131 0.38 -12.05 0.34
C PRO A 131 -0.12 -11.65 1.72
N ILE A 132 0.30 -10.45 2.14
CA ILE A 132 -0.09 -9.86 3.42
C ILE A 132 -1.11 -8.76 3.15
N PHE A 133 -2.29 -8.87 3.75
CA PHE A 133 -3.33 -7.85 3.66
C PHE A 133 -3.38 -7.03 4.94
N SER A 134 -3.40 -5.71 4.80
CA SER A 134 -3.59 -4.79 5.91
C SER A 134 -4.75 -3.85 5.59
N MET A 135 -5.62 -3.60 6.55
CA MET A 135 -6.79 -2.74 6.36
C MET A 135 -6.74 -1.58 7.33
N MET A 136 -7.25 -0.43 6.90
CA MET A 136 -7.50 0.74 7.75
C MET A 136 -8.61 1.60 7.16
N TYR A 137 -8.99 2.69 7.83
CA TYR A 137 -9.86 3.71 7.26
C TYR A 137 -9.18 5.06 7.27
N LEU A 138 -9.57 5.91 6.32
CA LEU A 138 -9.12 7.28 6.18
C LEU A 138 -10.30 8.24 6.35
N ASN A 139 -10.05 9.37 7.00
CA ASN A 139 -10.98 10.50 7.04
C ASN A 139 -10.85 11.31 5.75
N GLY A 140 -11.59 10.92 4.73
CA GLY A 140 -11.56 11.50 3.39
C GLY A 140 -12.38 10.65 2.41
N THR A 141 -12.82 11.26 1.32
CA THR A 141 -13.66 10.63 0.31
C THR A 141 -13.41 11.23 -1.08
N ILE A 142 -14.19 10.79 -2.06
CA ILE A 142 -14.22 11.29 -3.44
C ILE A 142 -15.60 11.89 -3.69
N GLN A 143 -15.63 13.15 -4.12
CA GLN A 143 -16.84 13.89 -4.47
C GLN A 143 -16.60 14.63 -5.77
N GLU A 144 -17.48 14.41 -6.76
CA GLU A 144 -17.45 15.10 -8.05
C GLU A 144 -16.06 15.07 -8.74
N GLY A 145 -15.42 13.89 -8.76
CA GLY A 145 -14.11 13.66 -9.36
C GLY A 145 -12.95 14.24 -8.55
N THR A 146 -13.20 14.71 -7.33
CA THR A 146 -12.18 15.35 -6.48
C THR A 146 -11.97 14.64 -5.16
N ILE A 147 -10.73 14.67 -4.70
CA ILE A 147 -10.33 14.23 -3.35
C ILE A 147 -10.86 15.24 -2.33
N SER A 148 -11.73 14.80 -1.43
CA SER A 148 -12.36 15.59 -0.37
C SER A 148 -11.97 15.09 1.02
N GLY A 149 -11.90 15.98 2.01
CA GLY A 149 -11.47 15.67 3.38
C GLY A 149 -9.95 15.60 3.57
N GLY A 150 -9.50 15.15 4.74
CA GLY A 150 -8.09 15.18 5.14
C GLY A 150 -7.24 14.05 4.57
N TRP A 151 -7.88 12.92 4.21
CA TRP A 151 -7.23 11.66 3.85
C TRP A 151 -6.21 11.19 4.89
N THR A 152 -6.49 11.45 6.16
CA THR A 152 -5.62 11.09 7.28
C THR A 152 -6.12 9.82 7.96
N PRO A 153 -5.23 9.00 8.55
CA PRO A 153 -5.65 7.95 9.46
C PRO A 153 -6.47 8.54 10.62
N PRO A 154 -7.33 7.74 11.27
CA PRO A 154 -7.90 8.10 12.55
C PRO A 154 -6.82 8.37 13.59
N GLY A 155 -7.18 9.20 14.58
CA GLY A 155 -6.36 9.34 15.79
C GLY A 155 -6.21 7.99 16.51
N PRO A 156 -5.15 7.83 17.32
CA PRO A 156 -4.95 6.62 18.10
C PRO A 156 -6.16 6.32 19.00
N SER A 157 -6.69 5.11 18.91
CA SER A 157 -7.78 4.59 19.75
C SER A 157 -7.39 3.23 20.33
N SER A 158 -7.95 2.89 21.49
CA SER A 158 -7.83 1.55 22.09
C SER A 158 -8.47 0.46 21.22
N THR A 159 -9.38 0.84 20.32
CA THR A 159 -10.07 -0.05 19.37
C THR A 159 -9.80 0.37 17.94
N ASN A 160 -8.53 0.53 17.54
CA ASN A 160 -8.09 0.80 16.15
C ASN A 160 -8.50 -0.30 15.12
N SER A 161 -9.61 -0.97 15.34
CA SER A 161 -10.29 -1.89 14.43
C SER A 161 -10.86 -1.13 13.23
N VAL A 162 -10.84 -1.80 12.09
CA VAL A 162 -11.51 -1.33 10.88
C VAL A 162 -12.95 -1.81 10.90
N LEU A 163 -13.89 -0.89 10.71
CA LEU A 163 -15.29 -1.24 10.47
C LEU A 163 -15.53 -1.22 8.97
N LEU A 164 -15.99 -2.36 8.44
CA LEU A 164 -16.32 -2.50 7.02
C LEU A 164 -17.81 -2.77 6.89
N TRP A 165 -18.50 -1.87 6.19
CA TRP A 165 -19.87 -2.13 5.77
C TRP A 165 -19.92 -3.23 4.70
N PRO A 166 -21.06 -3.91 4.53
CA PRO A 166 -21.16 -5.10 3.70
C PRO A 166 -20.60 -4.94 2.28
N GLU A 167 -20.80 -3.78 1.66
CA GLU A 167 -20.34 -3.46 0.31
C GLU A 167 -18.81 -3.36 0.25
N ALA A 168 -18.21 -2.61 1.17
CA ALA A 168 -16.76 -2.49 1.28
C ALA A 168 -16.10 -3.84 1.63
N PHE A 169 -16.70 -4.60 2.55
CA PHE A 169 -16.21 -5.93 2.90
C PHE A 169 -16.25 -6.90 1.72
N LYS A 170 -17.39 -6.97 1.00
CA LYS A 170 -17.51 -7.81 -0.20
C LYS A 170 -16.50 -7.42 -1.26
N TYR A 171 -16.34 -6.11 -1.51
CA TYR A 171 -15.36 -5.61 -2.46
C TYR A 171 -13.93 -6.04 -2.10
N PHE A 172 -13.52 -5.86 -0.85
CA PHE A 172 -12.18 -6.28 -0.41
C PHE A 172 -11.99 -7.79 -0.42
N ALA A 173 -12.98 -8.56 0.03
CA ALA A 173 -12.91 -10.02 0.04
C ALA A 173 -12.72 -10.60 -1.37
N GLN A 174 -13.48 -10.10 -2.36
CA GLN A 174 -13.36 -10.51 -3.75
C GLN A 174 -11.95 -10.24 -4.30
N ASN A 175 -11.43 -9.03 -4.11
CA ASN A 175 -10.11 -8.68 -4.62
C ASN A 175 -8.99 -9.44 -3.89
N ALA A 176 -9.13 -9.69 -2.58
CA ALA A 176 -8.16 -10.50 -1.83
C ALA A 176 -8.13 -11.95 -2.32
N GLU A 177 -9.30 -12.55 -2.58
CA GLU A 177 -9.41 -13.91 -3.12
C GLU A 177 -8.70 -14.05 -4.46
N GLU A 178 -8.91 -13.10 -5.39
CA GLU A 178 -8.20 -13.09 -6.68
C GLU A 178 -6.67 -13.07 -6.52
N ILE A 179 -6.14 -12.29 -5.58
CA ILE A 179 -4.70 -12.22 -5.32
C ILE A 179 -4.18 -13.53 -4.74
N ILE A 180 -4.92 -14.12 -3.80
CA ILE A 180 -4.57 -15.40 -3.18
C ILE A 180 -4.51 -16.51 -4.24
N GLU A 181 -5.49 -16.58 -5.14
CA GLU A 181 -5.52 -17.56 -6.22
C GLU A 181 -4.35 -17.38 -7.20
N ARG A 182 -4.06 -16.13 -7.61
CA ARG A 182 -2.91 -15.82 -8.48
C ARG A 182 -1.59 -16.24 -7.85
N ALA A 183 -1.38 -15.93 -6.57
CA ALA A 183 -0.18 -16.30 -5.84
C ALA A 183 -0.03 -17.82 -5.66
N ALA A 184 -1.14 -18.55 -5.54
CA ALA A 184 -1.14 -20.01 -5.48
C ALA A 184 -0.77 -20.65 -6.82
N CYS A 185 -1.23 -20.08 -7.94
CA CYS A 185 -0.85 -20.54 -9.29
C CYS A 185 0.64 -20.32 -9.57
N GLN A 186 1.20 -19.17 -9.22
CA GLN A 186 2.62 -18.85 -9.45
C GLN A 186 3.58 -19.79 -8.71
N ARG A 187 3.18 -20.31 -7.55
CA ARG A 187 3.97 -21.28 -6.76
C ARG A 187 3.95 -22.71 -7.30
N ARG A 188 3.04 -23.03 -8.22
CA ARG A 188 2.92 -24.37 -8.83
C ARG A 188 3.62 -24.49 -10.19
N ALA A 189 4.06 -23.38 -10.77
CA ALA A 189 4.76 -23.30 -12.05
C ALA A 189 6.27 -23.39 -11.85
#